data_AF-A0A6I1Z2Q4-F1
#
_entry.id   AF-A0A6I1Z2Q4-F1
#
_cell.length_a   1.000
_cell.length_b   1.000
_cell.length_c   1.000
_cell.angle_alpha   90.00
_cell.angle_beta   90.00
_cell.angle_gamma   90.00
#
_symmetry.space_group_name_H-M   'P 1'
#
loop_
_entity.id
_entity.type
_entity.pdbx_description
1 polymer ?
#
loop_
_entity_poly.entity_id
_entity_poly.type
_entity_poly.pdbx_seq_one_letter_code
_entity_poly.pdbx_strand_id
1 'polypeptide(L)'
;MGLIPSLPIRSAVAATSVGIVGGEQLLDLCYDEDSWAEVDFNVVMTSEGKFVEVQGTAEVSPFSKQTLDSLLSLAQRGIERLFAAQKASLDSLKS
;
A
#
# COMPACT_ATOMS: atom_id res chain seq x y z
N MET A 1 -5.94 20.76 31.13
CA MET A 1 -6.19 20.58 29.69
C MET A 1 -4.88 20.19 29.02
N GLY A 2 -4.89 19.13 28.22
CA GLY A 2 -3.68 18.61 27.57
C GLY A 2 -3.27 19.49 26.39
N LEU A 3 -2.14 20.18 26.53
CA LEU A 3 -1.46 20.84 25.42
C LEU A 3 -0.63 19.79 24.69
N ILE A 4 -0.72 19.73 23.36
CA ILE A 4 0.20 18.96 22.52
C ILE A 4 1.36 19.92 22.17
N PRO A 5 2.55 19.75 22.78
CA PRO A 5 3.63 20.72 22.68
C PRO A 5 4.31 20.73 21.30
N SER A 6 4.14 19.65 20.54
CA SER A 6 4.74 19.47 19.21
C SER A 6 3.93 18.48 18.39
N LEU A 7 4.13 18.49 17.07
CA LEU A 7 3.45 17.58 16.16
C LEU A 7 3.82 16.11 16.49
N PRO A 8 2.88 15.25 16.91
CA PRO A 8 3.18 13.90 17.39
C PRO A 8 3.30 12.87 16.26
N ILE A 9 3.54 13.31 15.03
CA ILE A 9 3.68 12.44 13.87
C ILE A 9 5.07 11.79 13.90
N ARG A 10 5.10 10.46 13.92
CA ARG A 10 6.34 9.68 13.98
C ARG A 10 6.92 9.38 12.59
N SER A 11 6.06 9.09 11.63
CA SER A 11 6.43 8.76 10.25
C SER A 11 5.20 8.97 9.34
N ALA A 12 5.42 9.22 8.06
CA ALA A 12 4.34 9.18 7.08
C ALA A 12 3.90 7.74 6.85
N VAL A 13 2.62 7.56 6.52
CA VAL A 13 2.02 6.26 6.21
C VAL A 13 1.34 6.36 4.86
N ALA A 14 1.49 5.31 4.06
CA ALA A 14 0.78 5.16 2.79
C ALA A 14 0.40 3.68 2.59
N ALA A 15 -0.62 3.46 1.77
CA ALA A 15 -1.16 2.14 1.51
C ALA A 15 -1.60 2.04 0.05
N THR A 16 -1.59 0.82 -0.48
CA THR A 16 -2.09 0.49 -1.82
C THR A 16 -2.66 -0.92 -1.82
N SER A 17 -3.58 -1.19 -2.74
CA SER A 17 -3.96 -2.56 -3.09
C SER A 17 -2.99 -3.13 -4.14
N VAL A 18 -2.82 -4.45 -4.15
CA VAL A 18 -2.20 -5.23 -5.22
C VAL A 18 -2.93 -6.56 -5.35
N GLY A 19 -2.95 -7.16 -6.54
CA GLY A 19 -3.58 -8.47 -6.70
C GLY A 19 -3.23 -9.16 -8.00
N ILE A 20 -3.86 -10.31 -8.22
CA ILE A 20 -3.77 -11.09 -9.45
C ILE A 20 -5.13 -11.12 -10.11
N VAL A 21 -5.21 -10.61 -11.34
CA VAL A 21 -6.44 -10.61 -12.15
C VAL A 21 -6.12 -11.25 -13.49
N GLY A 22 -6.78 -12.37 -13.81
CA GLY A 22 -6.52 -13.09 -15.06
C GLY A 22 -5.07 -13.58 -15.21
N GLY A 23 -4.43 -13.94 -14.11
CA GLY A 23 -3.02 -14.35 -14.05
C GLY A 23 -1.99 -13.20 -14.08
N GLU A 24 -2.40 -11.94 -14.20
CA GLU A 24 -1.50 -10.78 -14.19
C GLU A 24 -1.47 -10.06 -12.84
N GLN A 25 -0.27 -9.63 -12.40
CA GLN A 25 -0.11 -8.85 -11.18
C GLN A 25 -0.40 -7.38 -11.42
N LEU A 26 -1.38 -6.84 -10.71
CA LEU A 26 -1.82 -5.46 -10.83
C LEU A 26 -1.57 -4.69 -9.53
N LEU A 27 -1.35 -3.38 -9.67
CA LEU A 27 -1.14 -2.41 -8.60
C LEU A 27 -2.31 -1.43 -8.60
N ASP A 28 -2.82 -1.11 -7.42
CA ASP A 28 -3.90 -0.13 -7.21
C ASP A 28 -5.18 -0.57 -7.94
N LEU A 29 -5.69 -1.75 -7.55
CA LEU A 29 -6.88 -2.35 -8.14
C LEU A 29 -8.07 -1.40 -8.03
N CYS A 30 -8.74 -1.15 -9.16
CA CYS A 30 -10.06 -0.53 -9.16
C CYS A 30 -11.15 -1.55 -8.81
N TYR A 31 -12.38 -1.07 -8.61
CA TYR A 31 -13.51 -1.92 -8.19
C TYR A 31 -13.73 -3.14 -9.09
N ASP A 32 -13.70 -2.95 -10.42
CA ASP A 32 -13.91 -4.05 -11.35
C ASP A 32 -12.78 -5.08 -11.22
N GLU A 33 -11.52 -4.62 -11.20
CA GLU A 33 -10.35 -5.50 -11.06
C GLU A 33 -10.36 -6.29 -9.74
N ASP A 34 -10.69 -5.64 -8.64
CA ASP A 34 -10.83 -6.26 -7.31
C ASP A 34 -11.92 -7.33 -7.28
N SER A 35 -13.07 -7.05 -7.92
CA SER A 35 -14.19 -8.00 -8.00
C SER A 35 -13.88 -9.29 -8.78
N TRP A 36 -12.86 -9.24 -9.65
CA TRP A 36 -12.40 -10.39 -10.46
C TRP A 36 -11.05 -10.95 -9.98
N ALA A 37 -10.48 -10.43 -8.90
CA ALA A 37 -9.17 -10.84 -8.44
C ALA A 37 -9.19 -12.28 -7.92
N GLU A 38 -8.18 -13.05 -8.33
CA GLU A 38 -7.93 -14.39 -7.79
C GLU A 38 -7.34 -14.33 -6.37
N VAL A 39 -6.57 -13.26 -6.15
CA VAL A 39 -5.85 -12.93 -4.91
C VAL A 39 -5.73 -11.41 -4.84
N ASP A 40 -6.02 -10.83 -3.69
CA ASP A 40 -5.85 -9.40 -3.40
C ASP A 40 -5.10 -9.19 -2.08
N PHE A 41 -4.45 -8.04 -1.98
CA PHE A 41 -3.76 -7.59 -0.78
C PHE A 41 -3.95 -6.09 -0.59
N ASN A 42 -4.18 -5.69 0.65
CA ASN A 42 -3.98 -4.33 1.13
C ASN A 42 -2.67 -4.26 1.92
N VAL A 43 -1.77 -3.38 1.48
CA VAL A 43 -0.44 -3.22 2.06
C VAL A 43 -0.29 -1.81 2.60
N VAL A 44 0.08 -1.69 3.87
CA VAL A 44 0.31 -0.41 4.56
C VAL A 44 1.75 -0.34 5.04
N MET A 45 2.47 0.73 4.68
CA MET A 45 3.87 0.91 5.06
C MET A 45 4.13 2.30 5.62
N THR A 46 5.17 2.39 6.44
CA THR A 46 5.75 3.67 6.88
C THR A 46 6.77 4.19 5.86
N SER A 47 7.10 5.47 5.93
CA SER A 47 8.14 6.08 5.08
C SER A 47 9.56 5.55 5.34
N GLU A 48 9.74 4.75 6.40
CA GLU A 48 11.00 4.06 6.71
C GLU A 48 11.07 2.66 6.06
N GLY A 49 10.07 2.29 5.25
CA GLY A 49 10.00 0.98 4.59
C GLY A 49 9.54 -0.15 5.52
N LYS A 50 8.95 0.16 6.68
CA LYS A 50 8.42 -0.85 7.61
C LYS A 50 6.95 -1.13 7.30
N PHE A 51 6.56 -2.39 7.31
CA PHE A 51 5.16 -2.78 7.23
C PHE A 51 4.43 -2.39 8.52
N VAL A 52 3.30 -1.70 8.36
CA VAL A 52 2.32 -1.48 9.43
C VAL A 52 1.30 -2.60 9.40
N GLU A 53 0.84 -2.96 8.20
CA GLU A 53 -0.16 -3.98 7.98
C GLU A 53 0.05 -4.62 6.60
N VAL A 54 -0.12 -5.94 6.56
CA VAL A 54 -0.24 -6.72 5.33
C VAL A 54 -1.45 -7.61 5.52
N GLN A 55 -2.52 -7.30 4.81
CA GLN A 55 -3.72 -8.12 4.77
C GLN A 55 -3.87 -8.63 3.36
N GLY A 56 -4.04 -9.94 3.18
CA GLY A 56 -4.33 -10.52 1.88
C GLY A 56 -5.23 -11.71 1.98
N THR A 57 -6.00 -11.91 0.92
CA THR A 57 -7.02 -12.95 0.81
C THR A 57 -6.81 -13.73 -0.47
N ALA A 58 -6.99 -15.04 -0.38
CA ALA A 58 -7.07 -15.90 -1.56
C ALA A 58 -8.56 -16.12 -1.85
N GLU A 59 -9.11 -15.40 -2.81
CA GLU A 59 -10.53 -15.48 -3.18
C GLU A 59 -10.83 -16.76 -3.97
N VAL A 60 -9.91 -17.19 -4.84
CA VAL A 60 -10.11 -18.38 -5.70
C VAL A 60 -9.18 -19.53 -5.33
N SER A 61 -7.89 -19.28 -5.18
CA SER A 61 -6.89 -20.33 -4.97
C SER A 61 -5.76 -19.87 -4.05
N PRO A 62 -5.23 -20.76 -3.20
CA PRO A 62 -4.08 -20.44 -2.37
C PRO A 62 -2.88 -19.97 -3.21
N PHE A 63 -2.18 -18.94 -2.73
CA PHE A 63 -0.99 -18.40 -3.38
C PHE A 63 0.30 -18.93 -2.75
N SER A 64 1.37 -18.90 -3.55
CA SER A 64 2.71 -19.29 -3.09
C SER A 64 3.39 -18.15 -2.31
N LYS A 65 4.44 -18.49 -1.53
CA LYS A 65 5.30 -17.48 -0.90
C LYS A 65 5.96 -16.55 -1.91
N GLN A 66 6.35 -17.10 -3.07
CA GLN A 66 6.94 -16.34 -4.18
C GLN A 66 5.96 -15.33 -4.78
N THR A 67 4.69 -15.71 -4.87
CA THR A 67 3.60 -14.82 -5.29
C THR A 67 3.44 -13.67 -4.30
N LEU A 68 3.36 -14.00 -3.00
CA LEU A 68 3.28 -13.00 -1.93
C LEU A 68 4.45 -12.01 -2.02
N ASP A 69 5.69 -12.49 -2.14
CA ASP A 69 6.87 -11.63 -2.21
C ASP A 69 6.88 -10.71 -3.43
N SER A 70 6.37 -11.21 -4.57
CA SER A 70 6.26 -10.43 -5.80
C SER A 70 5.22 -9.31 -5.65
N LEU A 71 4.06 -9.62 -5.08
CA LEU A 71 3.00 -8.64 -4.81
C LEU A 71 3.45 -7.59 -3.78
N LEU A 72 4.13 -7.99 -2.70
CA LEU A 72 4.69 -7.06 -1.72
C LEU A 72 5.74 -6.14 -2.34
N SER A 73 6.58 -6.67 -3.23
CA SER A 73 7.56 -5.86 -3.98
C SER A 73 6.87 -4.86 -4.92
N LEU A 74 5.75 -5.25 -5.54
CA LEU A 74 4.95 -4.36 -6.37
C LEU A 74 4.29 -3.26 -5.53
N ALA A 75 3.69 -3.61 -4.39
CA ALA A 75 3.07 -2.68 -3.46
C ALA A 75 4.06 -1.66 -2.93
N GLN A 76 5.26 -2.10 -2.53
CA GLN A 76 6.32 -1.20 -2.05
C GLN A 76 6.66 -0.11 -3.08
N ARG A 77 6.82 -0.48 -4.36
CA ARG A 77 7.10 0.51 -5.43
C ARG A 77 5.93 1.50 -5.62
N GLY A 78 4.69 1.03 -5.48
CA GLY A 78 3.51 1.90 -5.52
C GLY A 78 3.50 2.88 -4.35
N ILE A 79 3.76 2.39 -3.15
CA ILE A 79 3.81 3.18 -1.93
C ILE A 79 4.94 4.22 -1.95
N GLU A 80 6.11 3.90 -2.52
CA GLU A 80 7.18 4.89 -2.74
C GLU A 80 6.71 6.08 -3.59
N ARG A 81 5.87 5.83 -4.60
CA ARG A 81 5.26 6.90 -5.42
C ARG A 81 4.23 7.70 -4.62
N LEU A 82 3.43 7.05 -3.78
CA LEU A 82 2.48 7.72 -2.89
C LEU A 82 3.19 8.64 -1.90
N PHE A 83 4.32 8.23 -1.33
CA PHE A 83 5.13 9.11 -0.46
C PHE A 83 5.66 10.33 -1.20
N ALA A 84 6.11 10.16 -2.46
CA ALA A 84 6.53 11.30 -3.28
C ALA A 84 5.38 12.28 -3.53
N ALA A 85 4.17 11.78 -3.83
CA ALA A 85 2.97 12.60 -4.04
C ALA A 85 2.52 13.31 -2.75
N GLN A 86 2.52 12.61 -1.61
CA GLN A 86 2.24 13.19 -0.30
C GLN A 86 3.21 14.33 0.02
N LYS A 87 4.52 14.11 -0.19
CA LYS A 87 5.54 15.13 0.05
C LYS A 87 5.33 16.36 -0.83
N ALA A 88 5.13 16.16 -2.13
CA ALA A 88 4.86 17.25 -3.07
C ALA A 88 3.62 18.08 -2.65
N SER A 89 2.56 17.41 -2.20
CA SER A 89 1.32 18.04 -1.76
C SER A 89 1.48 18.83 -0.44
N LEU A 90 2.32 18.34 0.48
CA LEU A 90 2.59 19.05 1.73
C LEU A 90 3.54 20.23 1.55
N ASP A 91 4.47 20.14 0.60
CA ASP A 91 5.41 21.21 0.32
C ASP A 91 4.72 22.40 -0.39
N SER A 92 3.68 22.17 -1.21
CA SER A 92 2.88 23.24 -1.82
C SER A 92 2.01 24.02 -0.83
N LEU A 93 1.79 23.51 0.39
CA LEU A 93 1.04 24.21 1.45
C LEU A 93 1.94 25.10 2.32
N LYS A 94 3.26 25.01 2.17
CA LYS A 94 4.24 25.80 2.94
C LYS A 94 4.65 27.10 2.24
N SER A 95 4.23 27.30 0.99
CA SER A 95 4.40 28.54 0.22
C SER A 95 3.21 29.47 0.41
#